data_AF-A0A933SK68-F1
#
_entry.id   AF-A0A933SK68-F1
#
_cell.length_a   1.000
_cell.length_b   1.000
_cell.length_c   1.000
_cell.angle_alpha   90.00
_cell.angle_beta   90.00
_cell.angle_gamma   90.00
#
_symmetry.space_group_name_H-M   'P 1'
#
loop_
_entity.id
_entity.type
_entity.pdbx_description
1 polymer ?
#
loop_
_entity_poly.entity_id
_entity_poly.type
_entity_poly.pdbx_seq_one_letter_code
_entity_poly.pdbx_strand_id
1 'polypeptide(L)'
;MKRFWAKYKFVLLLTALAPALWACATALEAYQAMDEPPSVEMVLDRVNTAARALELEDIMLRSMPISAASTWPRRADAQVPQGDQGKLMSIVMEDAIFGPGSGFRPSPIRIKVMYLQTIYFETWPNLYYERKYLDKPPSNDAITDYGHRVLGPNYNPVFNKSFYRFLRYTPDFRPKKEHFEGKLNGKTAEFYPSIEDAVISLADNADQLQTIRNDMMDVDGEKKKAVRDIADAAREIKALKDKGEKKNEAEIKELENEMQVHKKEYDNAALKYENLLNAWKSELAKIKQQATAFNDEQRALAENIQAAVSATKSLQVDATTLVTIAMLKLPISVYNLPDEIKRLINAPMAGLRIARIYLNLISLSDNASIIKNELVQLYKEADAMDGLFETRIKAKTAQKAQN
;
A
#
# COMPACT_ATOMS: atom_id res chain seq x y z
N MET A 1 -34.49 13.88 -9.38
CA MET A 1 -33.53 13.65 -8.27
C MET A 1 -33.89 12.45 -7.37
N LYS A 2 -35.07 12.37 -6.73
CA LYS A 2 -35.43 11.22 -5.83
C LYS A 2 -35.35 9.82 -6.47
N ARG A 3 -35.67 9.67 -7.76
CA ARG A 3 -35.59 8.38 -8.49
C ARG A 3 -34.16 7.95 -8.88
N PHE A 4 -33.20 8.87 -8.92
CA PHE A 4 -31.79 8.57 -9.16
C PHE A 4 -31.18 7.93 -7.90
N TRP A 5 -31.51 8.49 -6.72
CA TRP A 5 -31.10 7.96 -5.42
C TRP A 5 -31.59 6.55 -5.10
N ALA A 6 -32.78 6.14 -5.60
CA ALA A 6 -33.30 4.79 -5.40
C ALA A 6 -32.48 3.72 -6.16
N LYS A 7 -31.98 4.03 -7.35
CA LYS A 7 -31.07 3.15 -8.09
C LYS A 7 -29.65 3.14 -7.52
N TYR A 8 -29.18 4.27 -6.96
CA TYR A 8 -27.85 4.37 -6.32
C TYR A 8 -27.75 3.60 -5.00
N LYS A 9 -28.80 3.64 -4.17
CA LYS A 9 -28.88 2.80 -2.96
C LYS A 9 -28.80 1.30 -3.30
N PHE A 10 -29.36 0.90 -4.44
CA PHE A 10 -29.38 -0.50 -4.87
C PHE A 10 -28.02 -1.00 -5.37
N VAL A 11 -27.24 -0.16 -6.06
CA VAL A 11 -25.87 -0.52 -6.53
C VAL A 11 -24.87 -0.57 -5.36
N LEU A 12 -24.94 0.37 -4.42
CA LEU A 12 -24.14 0.33 -3.19
C LEU A 12 -24.55 -0.82 -2.25
N LEU A 13 -25.83 -1.22 -2.22
CA LEU A 13 -26.26 -2.42 -1.50
C LEU A 13 -25.76 -3.71 -2.15
N LEU A 14 -25.69 -3.79 -3.48
CA LEU A 14 -25.30 -5.00 -4.20
C LEU A 14 -23.81 -5.32 -4.10
N THR A 15 -22.95 -4.33 -3.83
CA THR A 15 -21.54 -4.56 -3.46
C THR A 15 -21.34 -4.85 -1.97
N ALA A 16 -22.38 -4.68 -1.14
CA ALA A 16 -22.32 -4.79 0.32
C ALA A 16 -23.08 -6.03 0.88
N LEU A 17 -23.53 -6.95 0.02
CA LEU A 17 -24.30 -8.12 0.45
C LEU A 17 -23.67 -9.43 -0.03
N ALA A 18 -22.59 -9.82 0.65
CA ALA A 18 -22.33 -11.22 0.99
C ALA A 18 -21.98 -11.27 2.50
N PRO A 19 -22.57 -12.18 3.29
CA PRO A 19 -22.98 -11.93 4.66
C PRO A 19 -21.89 -12.24 5.69
N ALA A 20 -21.20 -11.19 6.16
CA ALA A 20 -20.47 -11.12 7.44
C ALA A 20 -20.31 -9.66 7.96
N LEU A 21 -21.05 -8.71 7.37
CA LEU A 21 -20.64 -7.30 7.25
C LEU A 21 -21.11 -6.33 8.35
N TRP A 22 -21.61 -6.81 9.49
CA TRP A 22 -22.05 -5.90 10.56
C TRP A 22 -20.94 -5.49 11.56
N ALA A 23 -19.69 -5.90 11.33
CA ALA A 23 -18.55 -5.56 12.19
C ALA A 23 -17.31 -5.04 11.42
N CYS A 24 -17.41 -4.72 10.12
CA CYS A 24 -16.25 -4.29 9.33
C CYS A 24 -16.29 -2.78 9.04
N ALA A 25 -15.16 -2.10 9.21
CA ALA A 25 -15.00 -0.65 8.99
C ALA A 25 -15.55 -0.18 7.63
N THR A 26 -15.43 -1.01 6.60
CA THR A 26 -15.95 -0.78 5.24
C THR A 26 -17.45 -0.52 5.16
N ALA A 27 -18.26 -1.35 5.83
CA ALA A 27 -19.71 -1.22 5.81
C ALA A 27 -20.17 0.03 6.57
N LEU A 28 -19.50 0.32 7.69
CA LEU A 28 -19.77 1.53 8.47
C LEU A 28 -19.38 2.79 7.70
N GLU A 29 -18.26 2.78 6.96
CA GLU A 29 -17.87 3.88 6.07
C GLU A 29 -18.92 4.14 5.00
N ALA A 30 -19.37 3.09 4.29
CA ALA A 30 -20.39 3.23 3.26
C ALA A 30 -21.70 3.80 3.82
N TYR A 31 -22.12 3.33 5.00
CA TYR A 31 -23.31 3.85 5.69
C TYR A 31 -23.14 5.32 6.09
N GLN A 32 -22.04 5.68 6.74
CA GLN A 32 -21.75 7.07 7.12
C GLN A 32 -21.71 8.00 5.91
N ALA A 33 -21.11 7.54 4.81
CA ALA A 33 -21.03 8.31 3.57
C ALA A 33 -22.41 8.55 2.94
N MET A 34 -23.42 7.70 3.16
CA MET A 34 -24.77 7.94 2.63
C MET A 34 -25.47 9.12 3.30
N ASP A 35 -25.23 9.33 4.59
CA ASP A 35 -25.92 10.36 5.39
C ASP A 35 -25.13 11.68 5.45
N GLU A 36 -23.85 11.65 5.09
CA GLU A 36 -22.98 12.81 5.11
C GLU A 36 -23.18 13.72 3.88
N PRO A 37 -23.33 15.06 4.07
CA PRO A 37 -23.46 16.00 2.97
C PRO A 37 -22.21 15.98 2.07
N PRO A 38 -22.36 16.10 0.73
CA PRO A 38 -21.22 16.24 -0.17
C PRO A 38 -20.35 17.44 0.21
N SER A 39 -19.05 17.19 0.34
CA SER A 39 -18.01 18.15 0.72
C SER A 39 -16.71 17.81 0.00
N VAL A 40 -15.98 18.83 -0.46
CA VAL A 40 -14.64 18.67 -1.04
C VAL A 40 -13.65 18.27 0.04
N GLU A 41 -13.75 18.87 1.24
CA GLU A 41 -12.90 18.51 2.39
C GLU A 41 -12.94 16.99 2.68
N MET A 42 -14.15 16.41 2.73
CA MET A 42 -14.34 14.99 3.01
C MET A 42 -14.03 14.06 1.84
N VAL A 43 -14.17 14.53 0.60
CA VAL A 43 -13.72 13.77 -0.58
C VAL A 43 -12.21 13.66 -0.58
N LEU A 44 -11.52 14.77 -0.33
CA LEU A 44 -10.07 14.81 -0.27
C LEU A 44 -9.53 13.97 0.90
N ASP A 45 -10.18 14.02 2.08
CA ASP A 45 -9.77 13.20 3.22
C ASP A 45 -9.82 11.69 2.91
N ARG A 46 -10.87 11.25 2.20
CA ARG A 46 -11.00 9.85 1.76
C ARG A 46 -9.94 9.46 0.74
N VAL A 47 -9.63 10.34 -0.21
CA VAL A 47 -8.56 10.09 -1.20
C VAL A 47 -7.21 9.97 -0.49
N ASN A 48 -6.91 10.86 0.45
CA ASN A 48 -5.69 10.80 1.24
C ASN A 48 -5.62 9.50 2.05
N THR A 49 -6.70 9.16 2.76
CA THR A 49 -6.78 7.94 3.59
C THR A 49 -6.64 6.67 2.74
N ALA A 50 -7.25 6.62 1.56
CA ALA A 50 -7.12 5.50 0.63
C ALA A 50 -5.67 5.34 0.15
N ALA A 51 -5.03 6.45 -0.21
CA ALA A 51 -3.65 6.41 -0.66
C ALA A 51 -2.68 6.00 0.47
N ARG A 52 -2.99 6.33 1.73
CA ARG A 52 -2.28 5.84 2.92
C ARG A 52 -2.51 4.35 3.18
N ALA A 53 -3.73 3.87 3.01
CA ALA A 53 -4.04 2.45 3.11
C ALA A 53 -3.21 1.62 2.11
N LEU A 54 -3.10 2.08 0.87
CA LEU A 54 -2.31 1.43 -0.18
C LEU A 54 -0.80 1.43 0.09
N GLU A 55 -0.27 2.49 0.71
CA GLU A 55 1.13 2.50 1.14
C GLU A 55 1.39 1.49 2.26
N LEU A 56 0.48 1.36 3.23
CA LEU A 56 0.60 0.35 4.28
C LEU A 56 0.52 -1.05 3.68
N GLU A 57 -0.36 -1.24 2.69
CA GLU A 57 -0.50 -2.47 1.94
C GLU A 57 0.82 -2.84 1.22
N ASP A 58 1.42 -1.89 0.49
CA ASP A 58 2.73 -2.06 -0.15
C ASP A 58 3.82 -2.42 0.87
N ILE A 59 3.86 -1.71 2.00
CA ILE A 59 4.82 -1.97 3.08
C ILE A 59 4.65 -3.39 3.63
N MET A 60 3.42 -3.81 3.92
CA MET A 60 3.12 -5.15 4.43
C MET A 60 3.56 -6.23 3.45
N LEU A 61 3.25 -6.04 2.17
CA LEU A 61 3.49 -7.05 1.14
C LEU A 61 4.98 -7.15 0.78
N ARG A 62 5.64 -6.00 0.65
CA ARG A 62 6.96 -5.89 0.03
C ARG A 62 8.09 -5.57 1.00
N SER A 63 7.83 -4.95 2.15
CA SER A 63 8.91 -4.35 2.98
C SER A 63 8.98 -4.88 4.40
N MET A 64 7.88 -5.38 4.94
CA MET A 64 7.83 -5.91 6.30
C MET A 64 8.50 -7.29 6.37
N PRO A 65 9.50 -7.47 7.25
CA PRO A 65 10.06 -8.78 7.51
C PRO A 65 9.01 -9.70 8.17
N ILE A 66 9.13 -10.99 7.90
CA ILE A 66 8.24 -12.00 8.43
C ILE A 66 9.03 -13.23 8.89
N SER A 67 8.54 -13.86 9.96
CA SER A 67 9.06 -15.09 10.52
C SER A 67 7.91 -15.90 11.09
N ALA A 68 8.18 -17.15 11.49
CA ALA A 68 7.23 -17.95 12.24
C ALA A 68 6.84 -17.33 13.60
N ALA A 69 7.68 -16.44 14.15
CA ALA A 69 7.44 -15.74 15.41
C ALA A 69 6.76 -14.37 15.25
N SER A 70 6.55 -13.89 14.01
CA SER A 70 5.99 -12.56 13.76
C SER A 70 4.55 -12.45 14.28
N THR A 71 4.26 -11.40 15.04
CA THR A 71 2.93 -11.17 15.61
C THR A 71 2.13 -10.11 14.86
N TRP A 72 2.80 -9.25 14.09
CA TRP A 72 2.17 -8.17 13.33
C TRP A 72 1.10 -8.65 12.33
N PRO A 73 1.24 -9.79 11.61
CA PRO A 73 0.26 -10.18 10.60
C PRO A 73 -1.13 -10.40 11.21
N ARG A 74 -1.18 -11.12 12.33
CA ARG A 74 -2.44 -11.41 13.04
C ARG A 74 -3.06 -10.15 13.65
N ARG A 75 -2.23 -9.21 14.14
CA ARG A 75 -2.71 -7.92 14.65
C ARG A 75 -3.27 -7.04 13.55
N ALA A 76 -2.68 -7.10 12.36
CA ALA A 76 -3.11 -6.33 11.20
C ALA A 76 -4.41 -6.84 10.58
N ASP A 77 -4.63 -8.15 10.62
CA ASP A 77 -5.86 -8.81 10.14
C ASP A 77 -7.03 -8.63 11.12
N ALA A 78 -6.72 -8.34 12.39
CA ALA A 78 -7.73 -8.16 13.43
C ALA A 78 -8.49 -6.82 13.31
N GLN A 79 -9.68 -6.79 13.89
CA GLN A 79 -10.41 -5.53 14.12
C GLN A 79 -9.63 -4.63 15.08
N VAL A 80 -9.82 -3.31 14.96
CA VAL A 80 -9.23 -2.33 15.88
C VAL A 80 -9.73 -2.62 17.31
N PRO A 81 -8.85 -2.90 18.28
CA PRO A 81 -9.26 -3.13 19.66
C PRO A 81 -9.99 -1.90 20.22
N GLN A 82 -11.05 -2.12 21.00
CA GLN A 82 -11.89 -1.04 21.53
C GLN A 82 -11.09 0.02 22.32
N GLY A 83 -10.07 -0.41 23.07
CA GLY A 83 -9.18 0.49 23.81
C GLY A 83 -8.32 1.38 22.92
N ASP A 84 -7.86 0.87 21.77
CA ASP A 84 -7.09 1.65 20.79
C ASP A 84 -8.01 2.54 19.97
N GLN A 85 -9.20 2.06 19.62
CA GLN A 85 -10.21 2.84 18.91
C GLN A 85 -10.56 4.14 19.65
N GLY A 86 -10.77 4.07 20.98
CA GLY A 86 -11.06 5.26 21.79
C GLY A 86 -9.95 6.30 21.75
N LYS A 87 -8.68 5.87 21.92
CA LYS A 87 -7.51 6.75 21.88
C LYS A 87 -7.32 7.40 20.50
N LEU A 88 -7.42 6.59 19.44
CA LEU A 88 -7.28 7.07 18.07
C LEU A 88 -8.40 8.04 17.72
N MET A 89 -9.63 7.76 18.17
CA MET A 89 -10.76 8.68 18.00
C MET A 89 -10.49 10.02 18.68
N SER A 90 -9.96 10.03 19.91
CA SER A 90 -9.57 11.27 20.60
C SER A 90 -8.57 12.08 19.79
N ILE A 91 -7.54 11.44 19.24
CA ILE A 91 -6.54 12.10 18.37
C ILE A 91 -7.20 12.68 17.11
N VAL A 92 -8.14 11.95 16.49
CA VAL A 92 -8.84 12.47 15.31
C VAL A 92 -9.76 13.64 15.66
N MET A 93 -10.39 13.62 16.84
CA MET A 93 -11.27 14.70 17.31
C MET A 93 -10.52 15.98 17.68
N GLU A 94 -9.20 15.92 17.88
CA GLU A 94 -8.35 17.11 17.99
C GLU A 94 -8.12 17.80 16.63
N ASP A 95 -8.44 17.14 15.52
CA ASP A 95 -8.34 17.74 14.19
C ASP A 95 -9.49 18.72 13.90
N ALA A 96 -9.16 19.83 13.25
CA ALA A 96 -10.11 20.88 12.87
C ALA A 96 -11.28 20.38 11.99
N ILE A 97 -11.08 19.34 11.17
CA ILE A 97 -12.14 18.74 10.33
C ILE A 97 -13.18 18.02 11.20
N PHE A 98 -12.75 17.30 12.24
CA PHE A 98 -13.60 16.39 13.00
C PHE A 98 -13.98 16.91 14.39
N GLY A 99 -13.42 18.04 14.80
CA GLY A 99 -13.68 18.64 16.10
C GLY A 99 -15.17 18.91 16.37
N PRO A 100 -15.53 19.15 17.66
CA PRO A 100 -16.91 19.40 18.06
C PRO A 100 -17.56 20.53 17.24
N GLY A 101 -18.75 20.26 16.68
CA GLY A 101 -19.51 21.23 15.89
C GLY A 101 -19.15 21.29 14.39
N SER A 102 -18.20 20.47 13.92
CA SER A 102 -17.84 20.38 12.49
C SER A 102 -18.94 19.79 11.60
N GLY A 103 -19.81 18.94 12.17
CA GLY A 103 -20.83 18.18 11.44
C GLY A 103 -20.28 16.95 10.72
N PHE A 104 -18.97 16.67 10.82
CA PHE A 104 -18.33 15.52 10.22
C PHE A 104 -18.05 14.41 11.23
N ARG A 105 -18.10 13.16 10.75
CA ARG A 105 -17.78 11.99 11.55
C ARG A 105 -16.46 11.41 11.05
N PRO A 106 -15.53 11.05 11.94
CA PRO A 106 -14.32 10.34 11.56
C PRO A 106 -14.63 9.05 10.80
N SER A 107 -13.94 8.89 9.67
CA SER A 107 -13.99 7.66 8.88
C SER A 107 -13.55 6.46 9.72
N PRO A 108 -14.35 5.37 9.80
CA PRO A 108 -13.93 4.14 10.46
C PRO A 108 -12.70 3.51 9.81
N ILE A 109 -12.59 3.60 8.48
CA ILE A 109 -11.43 3.12 7.74
C ILE A 109 -10.19 3.93 8.12
N ARG A 110 -10.31 5.25 8.28
CA ARG A 110 -9.21 6.09 8.77
C ARG A 110 -8.71 5.63 10.13
N ILE A 111 -9.61 5.32 11.07
CA ILE A 111 -9.22 4.81 12.39
C ILE A 111 -8.46 3.48 12.26
N LYS A 112 -8.89 2.59 11.37
CA LYS A 112 -8.17 1.34 11.07
C LYS A 112 -6.79 1.59 10.47
N VAL A 113 -6.68 2.50 9.50
CA VAL A 113 -5.39 2.89 8.89
C VAL A 113 -4.44 3.44 9.97
N MET A 114 -4.92 4.33 10.86
CA MET A 114 -4.12 4.85 11.97
C MET A 114 -3.70 3.74 12.93
N TYR A 115 -4.61 2.82 13.27
CA TYR A 115 -4.29 1.66 14.10
C TYR A 115 -3.16 0.82 13.52
N LEU A 116 -3.23 0.50 12.22
CA LEU A 116 -2.18 -0.25 11.53
C LEU A 116 -0.84 0.48 11.58
N GLN A 117 -0.84 1.81 11.42
CA GLN A 117 0.39 2.58 11.60
C GLN A 117 0.96 2.44 13.01
N THR A 118 0.13 2.38 14.05
CA THR A 118 0.61 2.12 15.43
C THR A 118 1.14 0.70 15.63
N ILE A 119 0.75 -0.27 14.79
CA ILE A 119 1.37 -1.60 14.80
C ILE A 119 2.77 -1.51 14.22
N TYR A 120 2.92 -0.85 13.06
CA TYR A 120 4.14 -0.91 12.27
C TYR A 120 5.23 0.05 12.70
N PHE A 121 4.87 1.25 13.14
CA PHE A 121 5.82 2.34 13.32
C PHE A 121 5.94 2.77 14.79
N GLU A 122 7.16 3.14 15.19
CA GLU A 122 7.43 3.84 16.45
C GLU A 122 6.94 5.28 16.37
N THR A 123 7.22 5.92 15.24
CA THR A 123 6.70 7.23 14.85
C THR A 123 5.80 7.06 13.64
N TRP A 124 4.50 7.10 13.85
CA TRP A 124 3.50 7.00 12.80
C TRP A 124 3.10 8.40 12.31
N PRO A 125 2.75 8.56 11.03
CA PRO A 125 2.53 9.88 10.46
C PRO A 125 1.20 10.40 10.93
N ASN A 126 1.12 11.72 11.04
CA ASN A 126 -0.16 12.33 10.81
C ASN A 126 -0.56 12.09 9.35
N LEU A 127 -1.75 11.51 9.09
CA LEU A 127 -2.27 11.20 7.75
C LEU A 127 -2.35 12.42 6.81
N TYR A 128 -2.06 13.61 7.32
CA TYR A 128 -2.08 14.88 6.60
C TYR A 128 -0.72 15.48 6.26
N TYR A 129 0.40 14.86 6.65
CA TYR A 129 1.71 15.38 6.24
C TYR A 129 1.94 15.15 4.75
N GLU A 130 2.59 16.13 4.14
CA GLU A 130 3.03 16.04 2.75
C GLU A 130 3.95 14.83 2.57
N ARG A 131 3.79 14.18 1.42
CA ARG A 131 4.58 13.03 1.03
C ARG A 131 6.02 13.43 0.80
N LYS A 132 6.93 12.68 1.39
CA LYS A 132 8.34 12.73 1.04
C LYS A 132 8.73 11.36 0.53
N TYR A 133 8.81 11.21 -0.78
CA TYR A 133 9.52 10.09 -1.39
C TYR A 133 10.94 10.54 -1.72
N LEU A 134 11.91 9.63 -1.62
CA LEU A 134 13.23 9.94 -2.13
C LEU A 134 13.22 9.87 -3.66
N ASP A 135 13.50 10.99 -4.31
CA ASP A 135 13.64 11.07 -5.77
C ASP A 135 14.80 10.19 -6.29
N LYS A 136 15.77 9.88 -5.40
CA LYS A 136 16.93 9.05 -5.68
C LYS A 136 16.96 7.83 -4.75
N PRO A 137 17.45 6.67 -5.22
CA PRO A 137 17.74 5.54 -4.34
C PRO A 137 18.58 5.96 -3.12
N PRO A 138 18.27 5.48 -1.90
CA PRO A 138 19.13 5.71 -0.75
C PRO A 138 20.52 5.08 -0.98
N SER A 139 21.57 5.74 -0.52
CA SER A 139 22.93 5.20 -0.57
C SER A 139 23.09 4.02 0.40
N ASN A 140 24.09 3.16 0.16
CA ASN A 140 24.42 2.07 1.09
C ASN A 140 24.70 2.59 2.50
N ASP A 141 25.43 3.69 2.62
CA ASP A 141 25.69 4.33 3.92
C ASP A 141 24.39 4.78 4.60
N ALA A 142 23.44 5.37 3.86
CA ALA A 142 22.15 5.77 4.41
C ALA A 142 21.32 4.56 4.90
N ILE A 143 21.37 3.44 4.17
CA ILE A 143 20.71 2.18 4.55
C ILE A 143 21.34 1.62 5.83
N THR A 144 22.66 1.60 5.91
CA THR A 144 23.41 1.11 7.07
C THR A 144 23.17 2.00 8.28
N ASP A 145 23.24 3.32 8.13
CA ASP A 145 22.90 4.28 9.16
C ASP A 145 21.47 4.11 9.67
N TYR A 146 20.52 3.86 8.76
CA TYR A 146 19.13 3.61 9.13
C TYR A 146 18.98 2.28 9.87
N GLY A 147 19.65 1.21 9.43
CA GLY A 147 19.70 -0.06 10.14
C GLY A 147 20.26 0.09 11.55
N HIS A 148 21.34 0.86 11.71
CA HIS A 148 21.92 1.20 13.01
C HIS A 148 20.96 2.00 13.89
N ARG A 149 20.21 2.95 13.32
CA ARG A 149 19.18 3.68 14.06
C ARG A 149 18.05 2.75 14.51
N VAL A 150 17.52 1.91 13.62
CA VAL A 150 16.34 1.07 13.90
C VAL A 150 16.69 -0.09 14.84
N LEU A 151 17.75 -0.84 14.56
CA LEU A 151 18.08 -2.10 15.24
C LEU A 151 19.33 -2.03 16.13
N GLY A 152 20.13 -0.97 16.02
CA GLY A 152 21.36 -0.77 16.80
C GLY A 152 22.65 -1.13 16.04
N PRO A 153 23.82 -0.96 16.68
CA PRO A 153 25.12 -1.11 16.01
C PRO A 153 25.41 -2.52 15.49
N ASN A 154 24.78 -3.55 16.07
CA ASN A 154 25.04 -4.96 15.74
C ASN A 154 23.92 -5.58 14.87
N TYR A 155 23.19 -4.78 14.10
CA TYR A 155 22.08 -5.31 13.30
C TYR A 155 22.55 -6.22 12.17
N ASN A 156 21.70 -7.16 11.76
CA ASN A 156 21.99 -8.09 10.67
C ASN A 156 21.77 -7.42 9.29
N PRO A 157 22.78 -7.34 8.41
CA PRO A 157 22.66 -6.78 7.06
C PRO A 157 21.62 -7.46 6.15
N VAL A 158 21.12 -8.65 6.51
CA VAL A 158 20.01 -9.31 5.80
C VAL A 158 18.77 -8.41 5.64
N PHE A 159 18.58 -7.46 6.57
CA PHE A 159 17.47 -6.51 6.54
C PHE A 159 17.73 -5.26 5.69
N ASN A 160 18.92 -5.11 5.08
CA ASN A 160 19.24 -3.96 4.23
C ASN A 160 18.25 -3.77 3.08
N LYS A 161 17.73 -4.87 2.52
CA LYS A 161 16.70 -4.82 1.47
C LYS A 161 15.40 -4.20 1.99
N SER A 162 14.97 -4.57 3.20
CA SER A 162 13.79 -3.99 3.85
C SER A 162 14.03 -2.50 4.17
N PHE A 163 15.18 -2.15 4.73
CA PHE A 163 15.54 -0.76 5.04
C PHE A 163 15.69 0.13 3.81
N TYR A 164 16.22 -0.41 2.71
CA TYR A 164 16.21 0.26 1.42
C TYR A 164 14.79 0.64 1.00
N ARG A 165 13.84 -0.30 1.08
CA ARG A 165 12.44 -0.07 0.70
C ARG A 165 11.79 0.96 1.64
N PHE A 166 11.99 0.85 2.95
CA PHE A 166 11.52 1.85 3.92
C PHE A 166 12.07 3.24 3.63
N LEU A 167 13.39 3.39 3.49
CA LEU A 167 13.98 4.71 3.20
C LEU A 167 13.50 5.28 1.88
N ARG A 168 13.36 4.46 0.84
CA ARG A 168 12.98 4.92 -0.49
C ARG A 168 11.55 5.45 -0.53
N TYR A 169 10.62 4.72 0.08
CA TYR A 169 9.18 5.00 -0.06
C TYR A 169 8.56 5.64 1.19
N THR A 170 9.23 5.53 2.33
CA THR A 170 8.77 5.95 3.65
C THR A 170 9.91 6.53 4.52
N PRO A 171 10.72 7.48 4.03
CA PRO A 171 11.93 7.97 4.73
C PRO A 171 11.68 8.58 6.10
N ASP A 172 10.51 9.18 6.31
CA ASP A 172 10.13 9.79 7.60
C ASP A 172 9.64 8.77 8.64
N PHE A 173 9.46 7.50 8.25
CA PHE A 173 8.94 6.46 9.12
C PHE A 173 10.05 5.68 9.79
N ARG A 174 9.79 5.23 11.00
CA ARG A 174 10.66 4.31 11.74
C ARG A 174 9.88 3.06 12.12
N PRO A 175 10.16 1.90 11.52
CA PRO A 175 9.46 0.67 11.87
C PRO A 175 9.89 0.22 13.26
N LYS A 176 9.01 -0.47 13.98
CA LYS A 176 9.33 -0.98 15.31
C LYS A 176 10.38 -2.09 15.24
N LYS A 177 11.32 -2.02 16.17
CA LYS A 177 12.36 -3.05 16.36
C LYS A 177 11.79 -4.46 16.55
N GLU A 178 10.64 -4.57 17.23
CA GLU A 178 9.96 -5.86 17.49
C GLU A 178 9.57 -6.63 16.21
N HIS A 179 9.45 -5.96 15.05
CA HIS A 179 9.15 -6.64 13.79
C HIS A 179 10.35 -7.40 13.22
N PHE A 180 11.55 -7.06 13.67
CA PHE A 180 12.82 -7.65 13.25
C PHE A 180 13.41 -8.57 14.32
N GLU A 181 12.64 -8.85 15.39
CA GLU A 181 13.03 -9.67 16.51
C GLU A 181 11.96 -10.72 16.77
N GLY A 182 12.34 -11.99 16.92
CA GLY A 182 11.35 -13.05 16.99
C GLY A 182 11.94 -14.35 17.51
N LYS A 183 11.36 -14.85 18.61
CA LYS A 183 11.62 -16.20 19.10
C LYS A 183 10.33 -17.01 19.08
N LEU A 184 10.37 -18.17 18.44
CA LEU A 184 9.33 -19.18 18.52
C LEU A 184 9.79 -20.28 19.48
N ASN A 185 9.00 -20.57 20.52
CA ASN A 185 9.32 -21.61 21.51
C ASN A 185 10.72 -21.46 22.14
N GLY A 186 11.15 -20.23 22.41
CA GLY A 186 12.45 -19.92 23.00
C GLY A 186 13.64 -19.97 22.03
N LYS A 187 13.45 -20.42 20.78
CA LYS A 187 14.46 -20.41 19.71
C LYS A 187 14.25 -19.23 18.78
N THR A 188 15.32 -18.66 18.26
CA THR A 188 15.24 -17.63 17.22
C THR A 188 14.64 -18.25 15.96
N ALA A 189 13.53 -17.70 15.47
CA ALA A 189 12.91 -18.14 14.23
C ALA A 189 13.69 -17.59 13.02
N GLU A 190 13.66 -18.32 11.90
CA GLU A 190 14.22 -17.79 10.66
C GLU A 190 13.44 -16.55 10.18
N PHE A 191 14.18 -15.52 9.75
CA PHE A 191 13.62 -14.26 9.27
C PHE A 191 13.74 -14.14 7.76
N TYR A 192 12.64 -13.71 7.14
CA TYR A 192 12.56 -13.44 5.72
C TYR A 192 12.34 -11.93 5.50
N PRO A 193 13.08 -11.29 4.58
CA PRO A 193 12.97 -9.84 4.33
C PRO A 193 11.61 -9.36 3.80
N SER A 194 10.80 -10.27 3.23
CA SER A 194 9.44 -9.98 2.74
C SER A 194 8.56 -11.25 2.74
N ILE A 195 7.25 -11.06 2.50
CA ILE A 195 6.30 -12.18 2.31
C ILE A 195 6.72 -13.07 1.14
N GLU A 196 7.13 -12.48 0.01
CA GLU A 196 7.59 -13.25 -1.16
C GLU A 196 8.79 -14.14 -0.83
N ASP A 197 9.78 -13.60 -0.08
CA ASP A 197 10.96 -14.36 0.35
C ASP A 197 10.54 -15.56 1.21
N ALA A 198 9.54 -15.40 2.08
CA ALA A 198 8.97 -16.48 2.89
C ALA A 198 8.11 -17.47 2.11
N VAL A 199 7.40 -17.02 1.07
CA VAL A 199 6.63 -17.93 0.18
C VAL A 199 7.59 -18.84 -0.57
N ILE A 200 8.68 -18.30 -1.12
CA ILE A 200 9.70 -19.06 -1.84
C ILE A 200 10.33 -20.11 -0.92
N SER A 201 10.67 -19.76 0.32
CA SER A 201 11.33 -20.70 1.26
C SER A 201 10.46 -21.91 1.63
N LEU A 202 9.14 -21.77 1.56
CA LEU A 202 8.20 -22.84 1.85
C LEU A 202 7.84 -23.67 0.61
N ALA A 203 8.08 -23.19 -0.61
CA ALA A 203 7.64 -23.83 -1.83
C ALA A 203 8.56 -24.98 -2.27
N ASP A 204 7.98 -26.11 -2.70
CA ASP A 204 8.79 -27.23 -3.23
C ASP A 204 9.45 -26.87 -4.59
N ASN A 205 8.94 -25.84 -5.28
CA ASN A 205 9.48 -25.27 -6.52
C ASN A 205 10.22 -23.92 -6.27
N ALA A 206 10.91 -23.81 -5.14
CA ALA A 206 11.63 -22.60 -4.72
C ALA A 206 12.62 -22.08 -5.79
N ASP A 207 13.40 -22.97 -6.40
CA ASP A 207 14.42 -22.59 -7.40
C ASP A 207 13.80 -21.93 -8.64
N GLN A 208 12.66 -22.46 -9.12
CA GLN A 208 11.94 -21.89 -10.27
C GLN A 208 11.37 -20.53 -9.93
N LEU A 209 10.76 -20.39 -8.75
CA LEU A 209 10.24 -19.11 -8.27
C LEU A 209 11.37 -18.09 -8.13
N GLN A 210 12.48 -18.46 -7.50
CA GLN A 210 13.62 -17.55 -7.33
C GLN A 210 14.20 -17.09 -8.67
N THR A 211 14.28 -17.99 -9.65
CA THR A 211 14.73 -17.66 -11.01
C THR A 211 13.80 -16.64 -11.66
N ILE A 212 12.49 -16.90 -11.68
CA ILE A 212 11.50 -15.98 -12.26
C ILE A 212 11.54 -14.62 -11.55
N ARG A 213 11.69 -14.60 -10.23
CA ARG A 213 11.75 -13.36 -9.45
C ARG A 213 12.99 -12.53 -9.77
N ASN A 214 14.14 -13.16 -9.93
CA ASN A 214 15.37 -12.47 -10.34
C ASN A 214 15.19 -11.87 -11.74
N ASP A 215 14.65 -12.64 -12.70
CA ASP A 215 14.35 -12.16 -14.05
C ASP A 215 13.36 -10.98 -14.04
N MET A 216 12.33 -11.03 -13.18
CA MET A 216 11.38 -9.93 -13.01
C MET A 216 12.05 -8.66 -12.48
N MET A 217 12.98 -8.80 -11.52
CA MET A 217 13.72 -7.67 -10.97
C MET A 217 14.64 -7.03 -12.01
N ASP A 218 15.32 -7.83 -12.84
CA ASP A 218 16.19 -7.34 -13.90
C ASP A 218 15.38 -6.57 -14.96
N VAL A 219 14.23 -7.13 -15.38
CA VAL A 219 13.34 -6.48 -16.35
C VAL A 219 12.68 -5.22 -15.79
N ASP A 220 12.32 -5.19 -14.51
CA ASP A 220 11.84 -3.95 -13.87
C ASP A 220 12.94 -2.87 -13.83
N GLY A 221 14.20 -3.28 -13.64
CA GLY A 221 15.37 -2.42 -13.78
C GLY A 221 15.49 -1.81 -15.19
N GLU A 222 15.34 -2.63 -16.23
CA GLU A 222 15.31 -2.20 -17.64
C GLU A 222 14.17 -1.18 -17.89
N LYS A 223 12.95 -1.47 -17.43
CA LYS A 223 11.80 -0.56 -17.54
C LYS A 223 12.09 0.79 -16.89
N LYS A 224 12.60 0.79 -15.65
CA LYS A 224 12.93 2.01 -14.91
C LYS A 224 14.05 2.80 -15.57
N LYS A 225 15.00 2.14 -16.22
CA LYS A 225 16.02 2.80 -17.03
C LYS A 225 15.38 3.49 -18.25
N ALA A 226 14.60 2.76 -19.05
CA ALA A 226 13.95 3.31 -20.23
C ALA A 226 13.04 4.51 -19.91
N VAL A 227 12.28 4.47 -18.81
CA VAL A 227 11.47 5.63 -18.36
C VAL A 227 12.32 6.85 -18.03
N ARG A 228 13.48 6.66 -17.38
CA ARG A 228 14.41 7.76 -17.09
C ARG A 228 14.97 8.34 -18.37
N ASP A 229 15.44 7.49 -19.29
CA ASP A 229 16.03 7.93 -20.55
C ASP A 229 15.00 8.70 -21.41
N ILE A 230 13.72 8.27 -21.43
CA ILE A 230 12.61 9.02 -22.05
C ILE A 230 12.42 10.39 -21.40
N ALA A 231 12.43 10.45 -20.06
CA ALA A 231 12.22 11.69 -19.32
C ALA A 231 13.39 12.67 -19.53
N ASP A 232 14.61 12.18 -19.64
CA ASP A 232 15.82 12.96 -19.89
C ASP A 232 15.78 13.55 -21.29
N ALA A 233 15.53 12.74 -22.32
CA ALA A 233 15.37 13.21 -23.70
C ALA A 233 14.22 14.25 -23.82
N ALA A 234 13.08 14.02 -23.16
CA ALA A 234 11.96 14.95 -23.18
C ALA A 234 12.30 16.30 -22.53
N ARG A 235 13.09 16.31 -21.45
CA ARG A 235 13.57 17.54 -20.79
C ARG A 235 14.54 18.31 -21.69
N GLU A 236 15.43 17.60 -22.37
CA GLU A 236 16.42 18.20 -23.26
C GLU A 236 15.78 18.80 -24.51
N ILE A 237 14.84 18.07 -25.15
CA ILE A 237 14.02 18.58 -26.25
C ILE A 237 13.31 19.87 -25.84
N LYS A 238 12.71 19.90 -24.63
CA LYS A 238 12.03 21.09 -24.13
C LYS A 238 13.01 22.26 -23.97
N ALA A 239 14.17 22.03 -23.34
CA ALA A 239 15.18 23.05 -23.15
C ALA A 239 15.73 23.61 -24.49
N LEU A 240 15.90 22.75 -25.51
CA LEU A 240 16.34 23.17 -26.84
C LEU A 240 15.26 23.96 -27.59
N LYS A 241 13.98 23.58 -27.46
CA LYS A 241 12.83 24.31 -28.02
C LYS A 241 12.67 25.68 -27.38
N ASP A 242 12.85 25.78 -26.07
CA ASP A 242 12.76 27.05 -25.32
C ASP A 242 13.89 28.04 -25.70
N LYS A 243 15.05 27.55 -26.18
CA LYS A 243 16.16 28.39 -26.66
C LYS A 243 15.96 28.97 -28.07
N GLY A 244 15.01 28.46 -28.86
CA GLY A 244 14.54 29.09 -30.10
C GLY A 244 15.54 29.17 -31.28
N GLU A 245 16.68 28.49 -31.25
CA GLU A 245 17.68 28.54 -32.32
C GLU A 245 17.42 27.49 -33.42
N LYS A 246 17.41 27.91 -34.69
CA LYS A 246 17.31 27.00 -35.87
C LYS A 246 18.40 25.92 -35.92
N LYS A 247 19.54 26.14 -35.25
CA LYS A 247 20.64 25.17 -35.16
C LYS A 247 20.25 23.90 -34.38
N ASN A 248 19.21 23.95 -33.56
CA ASN A 248 18.82 22.85 -32.70
C ASN A 248 17.85 21.87 -33.39
N GLU A 249 17.38 22.13 -34.62
CA GLU A 249 16.38 21.28 -35.28
C GLU A 249 16.90 19.85 -35.56
N ALA A 250 18.18 19.70 -35.91
CA ALA A 250 18.80 18.39 -36.14
C ALA A 250 18.96 17.60 -34.83
N GLU A 251 19.42 18.28 -33.78
CA GLU A 251 19.62 17.72 -32.44
C GLU A 251 18.29 17.34 -31.78
N ILE A 252 17.25 18.18 -31.91
CA ILE A 252 15.89 17.85 -31.48
C ILE A 252 15.38 16.60 -32.20
N LYS A 253 15.62 16.47 -33.51
CA LYS A 253 15.19 15.30 -34.27
C LYS A 253 15.93 14.03 -33.87
N GLU A 254 17.21 14.15 -33.51
CA GLU A 254 18.01 13.04 -32.97
C GLU A 254 17.46 12.59 -31.61
N LEU A 255 17.25 13.51 -30.67
CA LEU A 255 16.63 13.22 -29.37
C LEU A 255 15.21 12.66 -29.50
N GLU A 256 14.42 13.12 -30.47
CA GLU A 256 13.10 12.56 -30.75
C GLU A 256 13.20 11.11 -31.26
N ASN A 257 14.21 10.77 -32.05
CA ASN A 257 14.48 9.38 -32.46
C ASN A 257 14.96 8.52 -31.29
N GLU A 258 15.88 9.02 -30.45
CA GLU A 258 16.32 8.34 -29.23
C GLU A 258 15.14 8.06 -28.28
N MET A 259 14.28 9.04 -28.08
CA MET A 259 13.06 8.86 -27.28
C MET A 259 12.15 7.76 -27.86
N GLN A 260 12.07 7.60 -29.18
CA GLN A 260 11.32 6.50 -29.80
C GLN A 260 12.00 5.13 -29.60
N VAL A 261 13.33 5.09 -29.61
CA VAL A 261 14.10 3.88 -29.26
C VAL A 261 13.80 3.48 -27.80
N HIS A 262 13.93 4.40 -26.86
CA HIS A 262 13.66 4.14 -25.44
C HIS A 262 12.20 3.74 -25.17
N LYS A 263 11.23 4.29 -25.92
CA LYS A 263 9.83 3.84 -25.86
C LYS A 263 9.68 2.38 -26.28
N LYS A 264 10.35 1.96 -27.36
CA LYS A 264 10.34 0.55 -27.78
C LYS A 264 11.02 -0.36 -26.77
N GLU A 265 12.13 0.08 -26.16
CA GLU A 265 12.79 -0.65 -25.08
C GLU A 265 11.84 -0.83 -23.87
N TYR A 266 11.14 0.24 -23.48
CA TYR A 266 10.13 0.19 -22.43
C TYR A 266 9.01 -0.80 -22.76
N ASP A 267 8.43 -0.72 -23.96
CA ASP A 267 7.32 -1.59 -24.36
C ASP A 267 7.73 -3.07 -24.39
N ASN A 268 8.94 -3.38 -24.90
CA ASN A 268 9.50 -4.73 -24.90
C ASN A 268 9.72 -5.25 -23.48
N ALA A 269 10.29 -4.43 -22.60
CA ALA A 269 10.52 -4.79 -21.21
C ALA A 269 9.19 -4.95 -20.43
N ALA A 270 8.19 -4.11 -20.71
CA ALA A 270 6.84 -4.23 -20.15
C ALA A 270 6.17 -5.56 -20.54
N LEU A 271 6.26 -5.96 -21.82
CA LEU A 271 5.74 -7.23 -22.30
C LEU A 271 6.46 -8.43 -21.67
N LYS A 272 7.81 -8.38 -21.58
CA LYS A 272 8.61 -9.41 -20.92
C LYS A 272 8.23 -9.55 -19.44
N TYR A 273 8.03 -8.42 -18.74
CA TYR A 273 7.58 -8.40 -17.36
C TYR A 273 6.19 -9.04 -17.19
N GLU A 274 5.25 -8.75 -18.09
CA GLU A 274 3.91 -9.35 -18.06
C GLU A 274 3.96 -10.88 -18.25
N ASN A 275 4.80 -11.37 -19.18
CA ASN A 275 5.01 -12.80 -19.37
C ASN A 275 5.62 -13.48 -18.13
N LEU A 276 6.62 -12.85 -17.51
CA LEU A 276 7.22 -13.35 -16.27
C LEU A 276 6.21 -13.34 -15.10
N LEU A 277 5.36 -12.31 -15.01
CA LEU A 277 4.30 -12.26 -14.02
C LEU A 277 3.29 -13.40 -14.20
N ASN A 278 2.97 -13.76 -15.44
CA ASN A 278 2.10 -14.91 -15.74
C ASN A 278 2.78 -16.24 -15.39
N ALA A 279 4.08 -16.38 -15.68
CA ALA A 279 4.86 -17.55 -15.26
C ALA A 279 4.93 -17.68 -13.73
N TRP A 280 5.19 -16.57 -13.03
CA TRP A 280 5.18 -16.49 -11.57
C TRP A 280 3.85 -16.96 -10.99
N LYS A 281 2.71 -16.45 -11.50
CA LYS A 281 1.37 -16.89 -11.08
C LYS A 281 1.14 -18.38 -11.32
N SER A 282 1.61 -18.91 -12.44
CA SER A 282 1.51 -20.34 -12.75
C SER A 282 2.29 -21.19 -11.75
N GLU A 283 3.53 -20.80 -11.42
CA GLU A 283 4.35 -21.48 -10.42
C GLU A 283 3.77 -21.37 -9.00
N LEU A 284 3.22 -20.22 -8.61
CA LEU A 284 2.50 -20.07 -7.34
C LEU A 284 1.29 -21.01 -7.28
N ALA A 285 0.53 -21.16 -8.37
CA ALA A 285 -0.62 -22.06 -8.40
C ALA A 285 -0.24 -23.53 -8.14
N LYS A 286 0.99 -23.96 -8.50
CA LYS A 286 1.48 -25.31 -8.21
C LYS A 286 1.67 -25.55 -6.70
N ILE A 287 1.93 -24.50 -5.91
CA ILE A 287 2.08 -24.61 -4.45
C ILE A 287 0.79 -25.17 -3.82
N LYS A 288 -0.39 -24.77 -4.32
CA LYS A 288 -1.69 -25.25 -3.81
C LYS A 288 -1.86 -26.76 -3.92
N GLN A 289 -1.15 -27.40 -4.85
CA GLN A 289 -1.20 -28.83 -5.13
C GLN A 289 -0.16 -29.62 -4.32
N GLN A 290 0.78 -28.95 -3.67
CA GLN A 290 1.78 -29.60 -2.82
C GLN A 290 1.10 -30.14 -1.55
N ALA A 291 1.36 -31.42 -1.24
CA ALA A 291 0.71 -32.14 -0.13
C ALA A 291 1.65 -32.43 1.05
N THR A 292 2.94 -32.12 0.92
CA THR A 292 3.93 -32.37 1.96
C THR A 292 3.61 -31.56 3.21
N ALA A 293 3.32 -32.26 4.31
CA ALA A 293 2.98 -31.62 5.58
C ALA A 293 4.14 -30.77 6.11
N PHE A 294 3.81 -29.59 6.61
CA PHE A 294 4.79 -28.71 7.25
C PHE A 294 5.21 -29.22 8.63
N ASN A 295 6.46 -28.92 9.00
CA ASN A 295 6.86 -28.92 10.41
C ASN A 295 6.22 -27.73 11.16
N ASP A 296 6.38 -27.67 12.48
CA ASP A 296 5.71 -26.65 13.30
C ASP A 296 6.14 -25.21 12.96
N GLU A 297 7.42 -24.99 12.66
CA GLU A 297 7.94 -23.65 12.31
C GLU A 297 7.45 -23.22 10.92
N GLN A 298 7.49 -24.12 9.94
CA GLN A 298 6.96 -23.88 8.60
C GLN A 298 5.46 -23.64 8.62
N ARG A 299 4.70 -24.38 9.44
CA ARG A 299 3.25 -24.17 9.61
C ARG A 299 2.98 -22.78 10.20
N ALA A 300 3.69 -22.39 11.26
CA ALA A 300 3.54 -21.07 11.87
C ALA A 300 3.92 -19.94 10.89
N LEU A 301 4.97 -20.11 10.09
CA LEU A 301 5.32 -19.16 9.02
C LEU A 301 4.21 -19.07 7.97
N ALA A 302 3.69 -20.21 7.50
CA ALA A 302 2.61 -20.27 6.51
C ALA A 302 1.33 -19.60 7.01
N GLU A 303 0.96 -19.80 8.27
CA GLU A 303 -0.16 -19.10 8.92
C GLU A 303 0.07 -17.59 8.99
N ASN A 304 1.29 -17.15 9.30
CA ASN A 304 1.63 -15.73 9.33
C ASN A 304 1.60 -15.10 7.93
N ILE A 305 2.03 -15.83 6.89
CA ILE A 305 1.88 -15.41 5.48
C ILE A 305 0.40 -15.24 5.14
N GLN A 306 -0.45 -16.21 5.48
CA GLN A 306 -1.89 -16.11 5.21
C GLN A 306 -2.55 -14.95 5.93
N ALA A 307 -2.22 -14.73 7.20
CA ALA A 307 -2.72 -13.58 7.96
C ALA A 307 -2.26 -12.24 7.34
N ALA A 308 -1.01 -12.16 6.87
CA ALA A 308 -0.50 -10.96 6.22
C ALA A 308 -1.22 -10.70 4.89
N VAL A 309 -1.39 -11.72 4.05
CA VAL A 309 -2.13 -11.63 2.78
C VAL A 309 -3.60 -11.24 3.01
N SER A 310 -4.26 -11.82 4.03
CA SER A 310 -5.62 -11.45 4.43
C SER A 310 -5.71 -9.97 4.83
N ALA A 311 -4.79 -9.51 5.68
CA ALA A 311 -4.73 -8.12 6.11
C ALA A 311 -4.51 -7.15 4.93
N THR A 312 -3.63 -7.50 3.99
CA THR A 312 -3.40 -6.77 2.72
C THR A 312 -4.69 -6.70 1.89
N LYS A 313 -5.37 -7.84 1.65
CA LYS A 313 -6.65 -7.86 0.92
C LYS A 313 -7.75 -7.05 1.63
N SER A 314 -7.77 -7.06 2.96
CA SER A 314 -8.70 -6.25 3.77
C SER A 314 -8.47 -4.74 3.56
N LEU A 315 -7.21 -4.30 3.59
CA LEU A 315 -6.84 -2.90 3.31
C LEU A 315 -7.20 -2.47 1.88
N GLN A 316 -7.01 -3.35 0.91
CA GLN A 316 -7.34 -3.10 -0.47
C GLN A 316 -8.85 -2.85 -0.67
N VAL A 317 -9.70 -3.63 0.01
CA VAL A 317 -11.17 -3.42 0.02
C VAL A 317 -11.52 -2.07 0.65
N ASP A 318 -10.86 -1.72 1.74
CA ASP A 318 -11.05 -0.43 2.41
C ASP A 318 -10.65 0.76 1.52
N ALA A 319 -9.47 0.70 0.89
CA ALA A 319 -9.00 1.72 -0.05
C ALA A 319 -9.95 1.87 -1.25
N THR A 320 -10.39 0.75 -1.84
CA THR A 320 -11.35 0.75 -2.95
C THR A 320 -12.67 1.40 -2.56
N THR A 321 -13.16 1.14 -1.35
CA THR A 321 -14.39 1.73 -0.81
C THR A 321 -14.27 3.24 -0.69
N LEU A 322 -13.18 3.73 -0.10
CA LEU A 322 -12.91 5.16 0.04
C LEU A 322 -12.83 5.87 -1.32
N VAL A 323 -12.10 5.29 -2.28
CA VAL A 323 -11.97 5.83 -3.65
C VAL A 323 -13.32 5.86 -4.34
N THR A 324 -14.12 4.79 -4.21
CA THR A 324 -15.45 4.72 -4.81
C THR A 324 -16.35 5.82 -4.25
N ILE A 325 -16.39 6.00 -2.93
CA ILE A 325 -17.18 7.07 -2.29
C ILE A 325 -16.70 8.44 -2.76
N ALA A 326 -15.38 8.66 -2.79
CA ALA A 326 -14.77 9.91 -3.24
C ALA A 326 -15.17 10.23 -4.68
N MET A 327 -15.05 9.28 -5.61
CA MET A 327 -15.44 9.45 -7.02
C MET A 327 -16.93 9.74 -7.19
N LEU A 328 -17.79 9.09 -6.40
CA LEU A 328 -19.23 9.29 -6.45
C LEU A 328 -19.65 10.68 -5.92
N LYS A 329 -18.98 11.18 -4.87
CA LYS A 329 -19.31 12.46 -4.26
C LYS A 329 -18.62 13.66 -4.94
N LEU A 330 -17.46 13.47 -5.55
CA LEU A 330 -16.62 14.55 -6.08
C LEU A 330 -17.37 15.53 -7.00
N PRO A 331 -18.17 15.11 -8.00
CA PRO A 331 -18.84 16.06 -8.89
C PRO A 331 -19.79 17.00 -8.16
N ILE A 332 -20.53 16.47 -7.17
CA ILE A 332 -21.49 17.24 -6.38
C ILE A 332 -20.75 18.12 -5.37
N SER A 333 -19.69 17.60 -4.75
CA SER A 333 -18.83 18.36 -3.84
C SER A 333 -18.22 19.58 -4.53
N VAL A 334 -17.66 19.42 -5.75
CA VAL A 334 -17.08 20.53 -6.52
C VAL A 334 -18.13 21.57 -6.88
N TYR A 335 -19.32 21.14 -7.32
CA TYR A 335 -20.43 22.05 -7.60
C TYR A 335 -20.84 22.87 -6.37
N ASN A 336 -20.82 22.25 -5.18
CA ASN A 336 -21.20 22.88 -3.92
C ASN A 336 -20.04 23.62 -3.21
N LEU A 337 -18.83 23.62 -3.77
CA LEU A 337 -17.63 24.18 -3.12
C LEU A 337 -17.82 25.65 -2.70
N PRO A 338 -18.43 26.55 -3.50
CA PRO A 338 -18.65 27.93 -3.05
C PRO A 338 -19.48 28.04 -1.76
N ASP A 339 -20.50 27.18 -1.62
CA ASP A 339 -21.36 27.17 -0.43
C ASP A 339 -20.72 26.43 0.75
N GLU A 340 -19.87 25.43 0.46
CA GLU A 340 -18.98 24.85 1.46
C GLU A 340 -18.01 25.89 2.02
N ILE A 341 -17.34 26.68 1.18
CA ILE A 341 -16.43 27.76 1.62
C ILE A 341 -17.19 28.78 2.48
N LYS A 342 -18.39 29.23 2.08
CA LYS A 342 -19.21 30.15 2.89
C LYS A 342 -19.56 29.57 4.27
N ARG A 343 -19.85 28.27 4.35
CA ARG A 343 -20.10 27.58 5.62
C ARG A 343 -18.82 27.51 6.45
N LEU A 344 -17.69 27.19 5.83
CA LEU A 344 -16.39 27.05 6.50
C LEU A 344 -15.89 28.36 7.09
N ILE A 345 -16.07 29.50 6.41
CA ILE A 345 -15.65 30.82 6.92
C ILE A 345 -16.30 31.15 8.27
N ASN A 346 -17.52 30.65 8.50
CA ASN A 346 -18.27 30.87 9.74
C ASN A 346 -18.09 29.71 10.75
N ALA A 347 -17.30 28.69 10.43
CA ALA A 347 -17.08 27.53 11.28
C ALA A 347 -15.91 27.76 12.26
N PRO A 348 -15.90 27.05 13.41
CA PRO A 348 -14.70 26.95 14.24
C PRO A 348 -13.50 26.50 13.40
N MET A 349 -12.33 27.09 13.66
CA MET A 349 -11.07 26.73 12.97
C MET A 349 -11.10 26.93 11.44
N ALA A 350 -11.93 27.84 10.93
CA ALA A 350 -12.10 28.15 9.50
C ALA A 350 -10.77 28.24 8.72
N GLY A 351 -9.81 29.03 9.24
CA GLY A 351 -8.51 29.22 8.60
C GLY A 351 -7.72 27.92 8.44
N LEU A 352 -7.75 27.04 9.44
CA LEU A 352 -7.06 25.75 9.39
C LEU A 352 -7.74 24.77 8.43
N ARG A 353 -9.08 24.76 8.40
CA ARG A 353 -9.87 23.91 7.48
C ARG A 353 -9.67 24.32 6.03
N ILE A 354 -9.70 25.61 5.73
CA ILE A 354 -9.43 26.14 4.39
C ILE A 354 -7.98 25.81 3.97
N ALA A 355 -7.01 26.03 4.87
CA ALA A 355 -5.61 25.66 4.61
C ALA A 355 -5.45 24.15 4.34
N ARG A 356 -6.18 23.30 5.07
CA ARG A 356 -6.17 21.85 4.87
C ARG A 356 -6.74 21.44 3.51
N ILE A 357 -7.85 22.04 3.09
CA ILE A 357 -8.42 21.79 1.74
C ILE A 357 -7.36 22.12 0.68
N TYR A 358 -6.70 23.27 0.82
CA TYR A 358 -5.65 23.69 -0.11
C TYR A 358 -4.47 22.69 -0.15
N LEU A 359 -3.95 22.28 1.02
CA LEU A 359 -2.87 21.29 1.11
C LEU A 359 -3.26 19.93 0.50
N ASN A 360 -4.49 19.49 0.75
CA ASN A 360 -5.00 18.24 0.20
C ASN A 360 -5.21 18.31 -1.32
N LEU A 361 -5.59 19.48 -1.86
CA LEU A 361 -5.67 19.71 -3.30
C LEU A 361 -4.30 19.65 -3.97
N ILE A 362 -3.26 20.21 -3.32
CA ILE A 362 -1.88 20.09 -3.81
C ILE A 362 -1.46 18.61 -3.85
N SER A 363 -1.75 17.87 -2.78
CA SER A 363 -1.37 16.45 -2.65
C SER A 363 -2.22 15.51 -3.52
N LEU A 364 -3.31 16.00 -4.13
CA LEU A 364 -4.27 15.18 -4.86
C LEU A 364 -3.64 14.44 -6.04
N SER A 365 -2.73 15.10 -6.78
CA SER A 365 -2.07 14.48 -7.94
C SER A 365 -1.25 13.26 -7.52
N ASP A 366 -0.45 13.40 -6.47
CA ASP A 366 0.38 12.32 -5.93
C ASP A 366 -0.49 11.18 -5.36
N ASN A 367 -1.54 11.53 -4.61
CA ASN A 367 -2.48 10.56 -4.06
C ASN A 367 -3.18 9.77 -5.17
N ALA A 368 -3.66 10.46 -6.20
CA ALA A 368 -4.29 9.84 -7.35
C ALA A 368 -3.32 8.96 -8.14
N SER A 369 -2.03 9.34 -8.23
CA SER A 369 -1.00 8.53 -8.88
C SER A 369 -0.78 7.20 -8.14
N ILE A 370 -0.67 7.23 -6.81
CA ILE A 370 -0.57 6.01 -6.00
C ILE A 370 -1.81 5.14 -6.15
N ILE A 371 -3.00 5.72 -6.03
CA ILE A 371 -4.24 4.98 -6.20
C ILE A 371 -4.31 4.34 -7.57
N LYS A 372 -3.96 5.07 -8.63
CA LYS A 372 -3.99 4.54 -10.00
C LYS A 372 -3.00 3.37 -10.19
N ASN A 373 -1.80 3.49 -9.63
CA ASN A 373 -0.73 2.54 -9.89
C ASN A 373 -0.82 1.30 -8.99
N GLU A 374 -1.08 1.49 -7.69
CA GLU A 374 -0.97 0.42 -6.71
C GLU A 374 -2.29 -0.34 -6.49
N LEU A 375 -3.45 0.31 -6.59
CA LEU A 375 -4.76 -0.28 -6.25
C LEU A 375 -5.04 -1.59 -6.99
N VAL A 376 -4.68 -1.70 -8.27
CA VAL A 376 -4.91 -2.93 -9.04
C VAL A 376 -3.73 -3.90 -8.91
N GLN A 377 -2.53 -3.37 -8.77
CA GLN A 377 -1.30 -4.17 -8.75
C GLN A 377 -1.17 -4.95 -7.44
N LEU A 378 -1.27 -4.27 -6.30
CA LEU A 378 -1.15 -4.89 -4.98
C LEU A 378 -2.22 -5.97 -4.76
N TYR A 379 -3.47 -5.70 -5.17
CA TYR A 379 -4.54 -6.70 -5.15
C TYR A 379 -4.16 -7.97 -5.90
N LYS A 380 -3.64 -7.85 -7.13
CA LYS A 380 -3.25 -9.00 -7.96
C LYS A 380 -2.10 -9.80 -7.34
N GLU A 381 -1.14 -9.11 -6.72
CA GLU A 381 -0.01 -9.75 -6.03
C GLU A 381 -0.50 -10.50 -4.78
N ALA A 382 -1.32 -9.85 -3.94
CA ALA A 382 -1.92 -10.46 -2.75
C ALA A 382 -2.80 -11.65 -3.09
N ASP A 383 -3.67 -11.53 -4.10
CA ASP A 383 -4.59 -12.59 -4.52
C ASP A 383 -3.84 -13.81 -5.08
N ALA A 384 -2.72 -13.61 -5.78
CA ALA A 384 -1.88 -14.70 -6.24
C ALA A 384 -1.27 -15.51 -5.08
N MET A 385 -1.06 -14.88 -3.91
CA MET A 385 -0.55 -15.53 -2.70
C MET A 385 -1.64 -16.07 -1.77
N ASP A 386 -2.91 -15.86 -2.11
CA ASP A 386 -4.02 -16.27 -1.27
C ASP A 386 -4.22 -17.79 -1.27
N GLY A 387 -4.36 -18.34 -0.06
CA GLY A 387 -4.60 -19.76 0.17
C GLY A 387 -3.50 -20.71 -0.34
N LEU A 388 -2.29 -20.23 -0.66
CA LEU A 388 -1.22 -21.06 -1.24
C LEU A 388 -0.93 -22.34 -0.43
N PHE A 389 -0.93 -22.19 0.89
CA PHE A 389 -0.47 -23.22 1.82
C PHE A 389 -1.59 -23.97 2.53
N GLU A 390 -2.87 -23.74 2.21
CA GLU A 390 -3.99 -24.32 2.95
C GLU A 390 -3.92 -25.85 3.07
N THR A 391 -3.62 -26.53 1.96
CA THR A 391 -3.51 -28.00 1.91
C THR A 391 -2.44 -28.49 2.89
N ARG A 392 -1.28 -27.85 2.92
CA ARG A 392 -0.12 -28.24 3.74
C ARG A 392 -0.26 -27.86 5.21
N ILE A 393 -0.96 -26.75 5.51
CA ILE A 393 -1.33 -26.37 6.88
C ILE A 393 -2.29 -27.41 7.47
N LYS A 394 -3.33 -27.80 6.71
CA LYS A 394 -4.36 -28.77 7.11
C LYS A 394 -3.85 -30.22 7.14
N ALA A 395 -2.78 -30.53 6.42
CA ALA A 395 -2.19 -31.86 6.42
C ALA A 395 -1.71 -32.23 7.85
N LYS A 396 -2.18 -33.37 8.36
CA LYS A 396 -1.69 -33.90 9.63
C LYS A 396 -0.20 -34.19 9.49
N THR A 397 0.60 -33.62 10.38
CA THR A 397 1.99 -34.05 10.54
C THR A 397 1.92 -35.52 10.95
N ALA A 398 2.35 -36.43 10.08
CA ALA A 398 2.46 -37.83 10.44
C ALA A 398 3.53 -37.94 11.54
N GLN A 399 3.09 -37.85 12.80
CA GLN A 399 3.96 -38.05 13.94
C GLN A 399 4.44 -39.50 13.87
N LYS A 400 5.76 -39.67 13.79
CA LYS A 400 6.43 -40.96 13.94
C LYS A 400 5.87 -41.66 15.19
N ALA A 401 5.10 -42.71 14.96
CA ALA A 401 4.99 -43.81 15.91
C ALA A 401 6.36 -44.49 15.95
N GLN A 402 7.24 -44.03 16.83
CA GLN A 402 8.45 -44.73 17.28
C GLN A 402 8.94 -44.05 18.56
N ASN A 403 8.31 -44.45 19.67
CA ASN A 403 8.96 -44.82 20.93
C ASN A 403 8.01 -45.72 21.71
#